data_AF-A0A086MAL1-F1
#
_entry.id   AF-A0A086MAL1-F1
#
_cell.length_a   1.000
_cell.length_b   1.000
_cell.length_c   1.000
_cell.angle_alpha   90.00
_cell.angle_beta   90.00
_cell.angle_gamma   90.00
#
_symmetry.space_group_name_H-M   'P 1'
#
loop_
_entity.id
_entity.type
_entity.pdbx_description
1 polymer ?
#
loop_
_entity_poly.entity_id
_entity_poly.type
_entity_poly.pdbx_seq_one_letter_code
_entity_poly.pdbx_strand_id
1 'polypeptide(L)' 'FVDATDSGNLARYINHSCEPNCESVRMPHNAVAIVALRDLLPGEELFYDYQ' A
#
# COMPACT_ATOMS: atom_id res chain seq x y z
N PHE A 1 -15.42 -2.39 -1.34
CA PHE A 1 -15.12 -1.66 -0.10
C PHE A 1 -14.37 -2.61 0.82
N VAL A 2 -13.13 -2.29 1.16
CA VAL A 2 -12.28 -3.05 2.09
C VAL A 2 -11.96 -2.10 3.22
N ASP A 3 -12.39 -2.42 4.43
CA ASP A 3 -12.24 -1.57 5.61
C ASP A 3 -11.31 -2.28 6.60
N ALA A 4 -10.17 -1.64 6.90
CA ALA A 4 -9.13 -2.17 7.79
C ALA A 4 -9.14 -1.50 9.18
N THR A 5 -10.24 -0.83 9.55
CA THR A 5 -10.35 -0.07 10.80
C THR A 5 -10.33 -0.97 12.04
N ASP A 6 -11.04 -2.10 12.01
CA ASP A 6 -11.15 -3.06 13.13
C ASP A 6 -10.23 -4.28 13.01
N SER A 7 -9.76 -4.61 11.81
CA SER A 7 -8.87 -5.76 11.55
C SER A 7 -8.07 -5.51 10.27
N GLY A 8 -6.76 -5.28 10.42
CA GLY A 8 -5.88 -4.93 9.31
C GLY A 8 -4.45 -5.43 9.54
N ASN A 9 -3.60 -5.27 8.54
CA ASN A 9 -2.17 -5.57 8.63
C ASN A 9 -1.35 -4.27 8.63
N LEU A 10 -0.02 -4.38 8.57
CA LEU A 10 0.90 -3.23 8.56
C LEU A 10 0.64 -2.24 7.41
N ALA A 11 -0.08 -2.64 6.34
CA ALA A 11 -0.42 -1.75 5.24
C ALA A 11 -1.31 -0.57 5.67
N ARG A 12 -1.98 -0.65 6.83
CA ARG A 12 -2.79 0.45 7.39
C ARG A 12 -1.99 1.72 7.72
N TYR A 13 -0.68 1.61 7.87
CA TYR A 13 0.20 2.72 8.22
C TYR A 13 0.90 3.33 6.99
N ILE A 14 0.68 2.78 5.80
CA ILE A 14 1.31 3.31 4.60
C ILE A 14 0.57 4.60 4.24
N ASN A 15 1.31 5.70 4.15
CA ASN A 15 0.74 7.03 3.95
C ASN A 15 0.40 7.27 2.47
N HIS A 16 -0.53 8.20 2.24
CA HIS A 16 -0.81 8.72 0.90
C HIS A 16 0.31 9.66 0.46
N SER A 17 0.74 9.55 -0.79
CA SER A 17 1.54 10.59 -1.45
C SER A 17 1.12 10.72 -2.92
N CYS A 18 1.16 11.95 -3.45
CA CYS A 18 0.96 12.24 -4.87
C CYS A 18 2.15 11.79 -5.74
N GLU A 19 3.29 11.49 -5.12
CA GLU A 19 4.46 10.85 -5.74
C GLU A 19 4.73 9.51 -5.02
N PRO A 20 3.90 8.48 -5.25
CA PRO A 20 4.01 7.23 -4.54
C PRO A 20 5.23 6.42 -5.01
N ASN A 21 5.83 5.67 -4.09
CA ASN A 21 6.86 4.68 -4.42
C ASN A 21 6.31 3.25 -4.50
N CYS A 22 5.02 3.07 -4.16
CA CYS A 22 4.29 1.82 -4.20
C CYS A 22 2.91 2.00 -4.87
N GLU A 23 2.38 0.95 -5.48
CA GLU A 23 1.01 0.89 -6.02
C GLU A 23 0.17 -0.19 -5.34
N SER A 24 -1.14 -0.03 -5.34
CA SER A 24 -2.07 -1.06 -4.87
C SER A 24 -2.57 -1.93 -6.03
N VAL A 25 -2.32 -3.23 -5.97
CA VAL A 25 -2.75 -4.19 -6.99
C VAL A 25 -3.83 -5.12 -6.44
N ARG A 26 -4.91 -5.29 -7.21
CA ARG A 26 -5.98 -6.23 -6.87
C ARG A 26 -5.52 -7.66 -7.12
N MET A 27 -5.53 -8.46 -6.06
CA MET A 27 -5.20 -9.88 -6.09
C MET A 27 -6.48 -10.74 -6.18
N PRO A 28 -6.36 -12.03 -6.52
CA PRO A 28 -7.44 -12.99 -6.38
C PRO A 28 -8.03 -13.00 -4.95
N HIS A 29 -9.26 -13.49 -4.80
CA HIS A 29 -9.96 -13.58 -3.51
C HIS A 29 -10.24 -12.23 -2.83
N ASN A 30 -10.39 -11.14 -3.60
CA ASN A 30 -10.65 -9.78 -3.08
C ASN A 30 -9.55 -9.26 -2.14
N ALA A 31 -8.31 -9.72 -2.32
CA ALA A 31 -7.15 -9.18 -1.62
C ALA A 31 -6.57 -7.98 -2.38
N VAL A 32 -5.87 -7.11 -1.65
CA VAL A 32 -5.09 -6.00 -2.20
C VAL A 32 -3.65 -6.19 -1.72
N ALA A 33 -2.71 -6.10 -2.65
CA ALA A 33 -1.28 -6.12 -2.36
C ALA A 33 -0.67 -4.75 -2.64
N ILE A 34 0.31 -4.36 -1.83
CA ILE A 34 1.13 -3.17 -2.08
C ILE A 34 2.40 -3.64 -2.77
N VAL A 35 2.67 -3.11 -3.96
CA VAL A 35 3.80 -3.49 -4.81
C VAL A 35 4.69 -2.28 -5.01
N ALA A 36 6.01 -2.45 -4.85
CA ALA A 36 6.97 -1.38 -5.08
C ALA A 36 7.09 -1.10 -6.59
N LEU A 37 7.02 0.18 -6.97
CA LEU A 37 7.17 0.63 -8.36
C LEU A 37 8.64 0.74 -8.81
N ARG A 38 9.55 0.76 -7.83
CA ARG A 38 11.01 0.84 -8.00
C ARG A 38 11.70 0.12 -6.85
N ASP A 39 13.00 -0.10 -6.98
CA ASP A 39 13.81 -0.54 -5.85
C ASP A 39 13.78 0.48 -4.72
N LEU A 40 13.65 -0.03 -3.48
CA LEU A 40 13.56 0.75 -2.25
C LEU A 40 14.78 0.47 -1.37
N LEU A 41 15.37 1.52 -0.79
CA LEU A 41 16.42 1.37 0.20
C LEU A 41 15.85 1.07 1.59
N PRO A 42 16.60 0.35 2.45
CA PRO A 42 16.19 0.13 3.83
C PRO A 42 15.97 1.47 4.57
N GLY A 43 14.78 1.63 5.16
CA GLY A 43 14.40 2.85 5.90
C GLY A 43 13.67 3.91 5.07
N GLU A 44 13.48 3.70 3.76
CA GLU A 44 12.55 4.54 2.98
C GLU A 44 11.11 4.33 3.47
N GLU A 45 10.38 5.41 3.69
CA GLU A 45 8.95 5.36 3.99
C GLU A 45 8.18 4.93 2.75
N LEU A 46 7.19 4.05 2.94
CA LEU A 46 6.35 3.56 1.86
C LEU A 46 5.17 4.52 1.66
N PHE A 47 4.89 4.83 0.40
CA PHE A 47 3.76 5.67 -0.01
C PHE A 47 3.00 5.01 -1.15
N TYR A 48 1.66 4.98 -1.08
CA TYR A 48 0.80 4.54 -2.18
C TYR A 48 -0.28 5.57 -2.50
N ASP A 49 -0.76 5.54 -3.75
CA ASP A 49 -1.85 6.41 -4.18
C ASP A 49 -3.20 5.89 -3.66
N TYR A 50 -4.02 6.78 -3.11
CA TYR A 50 -5.34 6.45 -2.53
C TYR A 50 -6.47 6.48 -3.56
N GLN A 51 -6.19 6.72 -4.84
CA GLN A 51 -7.21 6.80 -5.91
C GLN A 51 -8.06 5.54 -6.06
#